data_AF-A0A2G6FU66-F1
#
_entry.id   AF-A0A2G6FU66-F1
#
_cell.length_a   1.000
_cell.length_b   1.000
_cell.length_c   1.000
_cell.angle_alpha   90.00
_cell.angle_beta   90.00
_cell.angle_gamma   90.00
#
_symmetry.space_group_name_H-M   'P 1'
#
loop_
_entity.id
_entity.type
_entity.pdbx_description
1 polymer ?
#
loop_
_entity_poly.entity_id
_entity_poly.type
_entity_poly.pdbx_seq_one_letter_code
_entity_poly.pdbx_strand_id
1 'polypeptide(L)'
;MMYEFEVSGMGLDSQSQTPVLVLKQKNSEKSISIVIGLFEATSIVMALQDDVTARPLTHDLFCDFIARSGYCVDKVSIYDLKKGIYYSNICYTKNDDPSCSILTDSRPSDAVAL
;
A
#
# COMPACT_ATOMS: atom_id res chain seq x y z
N MET A 1 -15.45 11.14 -5.57
CA MET A 1 -16.05 9.85 -5.15
C MET A 1 -14.91 8.90 -4.87
N MET A 2 -14.90 8.20 -3.73
CA MET A 2 -13.88 7.19 -3.41
C MET A 2 -14.41 5.80 -3.81
N TYR A 3 -13.52 4.93 -4.28
CA TYR A 3 -13.81 3.54 -4.60
C TYR A 3 -12.88 2.65 -3.81
N GLU A 4 -13.38 1.50 -3.38
CA GLU A 4 -12.58 0.52 -2.66
C GLU A 4 -11.88 -0.42 -3.65
N PHE A 5 -10.62 -0.70 -3.37
CA PHE A 5 -9.78 -1.57 -4.19
C PHE A 5 -9.15 -2.65 -3.32
N GLU A 6 -8.82 -3.76 -3.94
CA GLU A 6 -8.03 -4.84 -3.35
C GLU A 6 -6.83 -5.15 -4.23
N VAL A 7 -5.76 -5.65 -3.61
CA VAL A 7 -4.58 -6.08 -4.35
C VAL A 7 -4.93 -7.38 -5.08
N SER A 8 -5.04 -7.29 -6.41
CA SER A 8 -5.32 -8.46 -7.25
C SER A 8 -4.06 -9.28 -7.54
N GLY A 9 -2.89 -8.65 -7.45
CA GLY A 9 -1.60 -9.30 -7.66
C GLY A 9 -0.55 -8.38 -8.26
N MET A 10 0.53 -9.01 -8.72
CA MET A 10 1.68 -8.37 -9.35
C MET A 10 1.82 -8.84 -10.81
N GLY A 11 2.14 -7.91 -11.70
CA GLY A 11 2.45 -8.16 -13.10
C GLY A 11 3.80 -7.58 -13.52
N LEU A 12 4.13 -7.71 -14.79
CA LEU A 12 5.29 -7.09 -15.42
C LEU A 12 4.83 -6.21 -16.58
N ASP A 13 5.41 -5.02 -16.70
CA ASP A 13 5.26 -4.19 -17.87
C ASP A 13 5.96 -4.83 -19.08
N SER A 14 5.26 -4.92 -20.20
CA SER A 14 5.72 -5.68 -21.38
C SER A 14 6.90 -5.04 -22.10
N GLN A 15 7.15 -3.75 -21.91
CA GLN A 15 8.24 -3.02 -22.57
C GLN A 15 9.48 -2.92 -21.68
N SER A 16 9.26 -2.57 -20.41
CA SER A 16 10.35 -2.26 -19.47
C SER A 16 10.71 -3.40 -18.53
N GLN A 17 9.92 -4.49 -18.51
CA GLN A 17 10.01 -5.58 -17.53
C GLN A 17 9.98 -5.08 -16.07
N THR A 18 9.41 -3.89 -15.84
CA THR A 18 9.26 -3.34 -14.50
C THR A 18 8.03 -3.95 -13.82
N PRO A 19 8.08 -4.18 -12.49
CA PRO A 19 6.93 -4.67 -11.75
C PRO A 19 5.74 -3.70 -11.77
N VAL A 20 4.55 -4.27 -11.87
CA VAL A 20 3.29 -3.54 -11.87
C VAL A 20 2.38 -4.09 -10.78
N LEU A 21 1.95 -3.22 -9.87
CA LEU A 21 0.92 -3.51 -8.89
C LEU A 21 -0.46 -3.40 -9.54
N VAL A 22 -1.27 -4.45 -9.44
CA VAL A 22 -2.62 -4.48 -10.00
C VAL A 22 -3.63 -4.40 -8.86
N LEU A 23 -4.41 -3.31 -8.86
CA LEU A 23 -5.50 -3.06 -7.92
C LEU A 23 -6.84 -3.29 -8.63
N LYS A 24 -7.68 -4.19 -8.12
CA LYS A 24 -9.03 -4.43 -8.65
C LYS A 24 -10.05 -3.69 -7.80
N GLN A 25 -10.98 -2.99 -8.43
CA GLN A 25 -12.06 -2.31 -7.72
C GLN A 25 -13.03 -3.35 -7.16
N LYS A 26 -13.43 -3.23 -5.88
CA LYS A 26 -14.48 -4.09 -5.33
C LYS A 26 -15.80 -3.86 -6.07
N ASN A 27 -16.51 -4.95 -6.37
CA ASN A 27 -17.80 -4.96 -7.08
C ASN A 27 -17.75 -4.42 -8.53
N SER A 28 -16.60 -4.48 -9.19
CA SER A 28 -16.41 -3.98 -10.55
C SER A 28 -15.29 -4.75 -11.26
N GLU A 29 -15.35 -4.84 -12.59
CA GLU A 29 -14.24 -5.40 -13.40
C GLU A 29 -13.15 -4.37 -13.72
N LYS A 30 -13.26 -3.16 -13.16
CA LYS A 30 -12.24 -2.12 -13.33
C LYS A 30 -11.01 -2.45 -12.49
N SER A 31 -9.84 -2.29 -13.09
CA SER A 31 -8.55 -2.36 -12.39
C SER A 31 -7.72 -1.11 -12.68
N ILE A 32 -6.81 -0.82 -11.76
CA ILE A 32 -5.77 0.20 -11.89
C ILE A 32 -4.43 -0.52 -11.79
N SER A 33 -3.48 -0.10 -12.62
CA SER A 33 -2.12 -0.63 -12.62
C SER A 33 -1.14 0.48 -12.27
N ILE A 34 -0.25 0.22 -11.32
CA ILE A 34 0.74 1.18 -10.83
C ILE A 34 2.12 0.55 -11.00
N VAL A 35 2.97 1.18 -11.82
CA VAL A 35 4.37 0.75 -11.96
C VAL A 35 5.11 1.05 -10.66
N ILE A 36 5.78 0.04 -10.11
CA ILE A 36 6.55 0.15 -8.87
C ILE A 36 7.95 -0.45 -9.07
N GLY A 37 8.88 -0.10 -8.17
CA GLY A 37 10.21 -0.66 -8.22
C GLY A 37 10.26 -2.12 -7.77
N LEU A 38 11.38 -2.78 -8.06
CA LEU A 38 11.60 -4.19 -7.72
C LEU A 38 11.57 -4.46 -6.22
N PHE A 39 12.15 -3.56 -5.43
CA PHE A 39 12.20 -3.73 -3.98
C PHE A 39 10.81 -3.56 -3.35
N GLU A 40 10.03 -2.58 -3.83
CA GLU A 40 8.66 -2.37 -3.40
C GLU A 40 7.76 -3.56 -3.77
N ALA A 41 7.89 -4.07 -4.99
CA ALA A 41 7.20 -5.26 -5.44
C ALA A 41 7.51 -6.46 -4.56
N THR A 42 8.79 -6.67 -4.25
CA THR A 42 9.22 -7.78 -3.40
C THR A 42 8.62 -7.67 -2.00
N SER A 43 8.61 -6.48 -1.39
CA SER A 43 8.01 -6.31 -0.07
C SER A 43 6.50 -6.59 -0.04
N ILE A 44 5.77 -6.17 -1.08
CA ILE A 44 4.32 -6.45 -1.17
C ILE A 44 4.07 -7.95 -1.36
N VAL A 45 4.84 -8.62 -2.23
CA VAL A 45 4.70 -10.07 -2.46
C VAL A 45 4.96 -10.85 -1.18
N MET A 46 6.01 -10.51 -0.43
CA MET A 46 6.32 -11.16 0.84
C MET A 46 5.19 -10.98 1.86
N ALA A 47 4.61 -9.78 1.95
CA ALA A 47 3.46 -9.51 2.80
C ALA A 47 2.21 -10.31 2.38
N LEU A 48 1.92 -10.41 1.08
CA LEU A 48 0.79 -11.18 0.55
C LEU A 48 0.94 -12.71 0.74
N GLN A 49 2.17 -13.20 0.83
CA GLN A 49 2.46 -14.62 1.04
C GLN A 49 2.49 -15.02 2.53
N ASP A 50 2.30 -14.07 3.44
CA ASP A 50 2.48 -14.25 4.88
C ASP A 50 3.84 -14.89 5.22
N ASP A 51 4.88 -14.50 4.46
CA ASP A 51 6.19 -15.16 4.50
C ASP A 51 6.97 -14.69 5.74
N VAL A 52 7.05 -15.55 6.76
CA VAL A 52 7.69 -15.20 8.04
C VAL A 52 9.20 -15.23 7.90
N THR A 53 9.81 -14.05 7.95
CA THR A 53 11.27 -13.90 7.92
C THR A 53 11.89 -14.03 9.31
N ALA A 54 13.17 -14.43 9.38
CA ALA A 54 13.87 -14.61 10.67
C ALA A 54 14.09 -13.29 11.44
N ARG A 55 14.05 -12.15 10.74
CA ARG A 55 14.22 -10.79 11.28
C ARG A 55 13.25 -9.85 10.56
N PRO A 56 12.61 -8.91 11.27
CA PRO A 56 11.62 -8.03 10.66
C PRO A 56 12.24 -7.20 9.52
N LEU A 57 11.53 -7.10 8.41
CA LEU A 57 11.84 -6.20 7.30
C LEU A 57 11.38 -4.78 7.62
N THR A 58 11.64 -3.85 6.69
CA THR A 58 11.32 -2.43 6.89
C THR A 58 9.84 -2.16 7.19
N HIS A 59 8.93 -2.82 6.46
CA HIS A 59 7.49 -2.66 6.67
C HIS A 59 7.05 -3.32 7.98
N ASP A 60 7.56 -4.51 8.32
CA ASP A 60 7.30 -5.16 9.61
C ASP A 60 7.75 -4.29 10.79
N LEU A 61 8.95 -3.72 10.70
CA LEU A 61 9.50 -2.80 11.69
C LEU A 61 8.61 -1.56 11.85
N PHE A 62 8.10 -1.03 10.74
CA PHE A 62 7.23 0.15 10.77
C PHE A 62 5.85 -0.17 11.34
N CYS A 63 5.26 -1.32 11.01
CA CYS A 63 4.04 -1.82 11.63
C CYS A 63 4.20 -2.00 13.15
N ASP A 64 5.31 -2.58 13.61
CA ASP A 64 5.61 -2.71 15.04
C ASP A 64 5.77 -1.34 15.71
N PHE A 65 6.41 -0.38 15.05
CA PHE A 65 6.53 0.99 15.54
C PHE A 65 5.16 1.69 15.67
N ILE A 66 4.30 1.57 14.65
CA ILE A 66 2.93 2.12 14.66
C ILE A 66 2.16 1.53 15.84
N ALA A 67 2.14 0.20 15.96
CA ALA A 67 1.43 -0.50 17.03
C ALA A 67 1.93 -0.08 18.43
N ARG A 68 3.24 -0.01 18.64
CA ARG A 68 3.83 0.43 19.92
C ARG A 68 3.56 1.89 20.26
N SER A 69 3.32 2.73 19.27
CA SER A 69 2.95 4.13 19.47
C SER A 69 1.47 4.33 19.85
N GLY A 70 0.67 3.25 19.86
CA GLY A 70 -0.77 3.28 20.12
C GLY A 70 -1.61 3.71 18.92
N TYR A 71 -1.01 3.70 17.74
CA TYR A 71 -1.69 3.97 16.47
C TYR A 71 -1.95 2.67 15.71
N CYS A 72 -2.91 2.71 14.80
CA CYS A 72 -3.18 1.69 13.79
C CYS A 72 -3.40 2.36 12.43
N VAL A 73 -3.19 1.61 11.35
CA VAL A 73 -3.54 2.06 9.99
C VAL A 73 -5.05 1.87 9.82
N ASP A 74 -5.77 2.97 9.64
CA ASP A 74 -7.22 2.97 9.40
C ASP A 74 -7.54 2.71 7.92
N LYS A 75 -6.87 3.45 7.03
CA LYS A 75 -7.02 3.29 5.59
C LYS A 75 -5.89 3.92 4.81
N VAL A 76 -5.77 3.48 3.56
CA VAL A 76 -4.90 4.05 2.55
C VAL A 76 -5.74 4.62 1.43
N SER A 77 -5.40 5.82 0.96
CA SER A 77 -6.11 6.47 -0.16
C SER A 77 -5.13 6.91 -1.23
N ILE A 78 -5.28 6.38 -2.44
CA ILE A 78 -4.64 6.92 -3.65
C ILE A 78 -5.55 8.01 -4.20
N TYR A 79 -5.11 9.27 -4.15
CA TYR A 79 -5.99 10.42 -4.33
C TYR A 79 -5.65 11.32 -5.52
N ASP A 80 -4.47 11.18 -6.12
CA ASP A 80 -4.05 12.04 -7.23
C ASP A 80 -3.15 11.30 -8.22
N LEU A 81 -3.15 11.77 -9.47
CA LEU A 81 -2.27 11.33 -10.54
C LEU A 81 -1.75 12.56 -11.30
N LYS A 82 -0.48 12.92 -11.08
CA LYS A 82 0.15 14.07 -11.73
C LYS A 82 1.32 13.61 -12.57
N LYS A 83 1.29 13.92 -13.87
CA LYS A 83 2.36 13.58 -14.82
C LYS A 83 2.77 12.09 -14.77
N GLY A 84 1.80 11.20 -14.60
CA GLY A 84 2.03 9.75 -14.51
C GLY A 84 2.47 9.25 -13.12
N ILE A 85 2.55 10.12 -12.11
CA ILE A 85 2.94 9.77 -10.74
C ILE A 85 1.68 9.77 -9.87
N TYR A 86 1.39 8.62 -9.26
CA TYR A 86 0.32 8.47 -8.28
C TYR A 86 0.75 8.97 -6.91
N TYR A 87 -0.17 9.61 -6.19
CA TYR A 87 0.01 10.09 -4.82
C TYR A 87 -0.97 9.38 -3.90
N SER A 88 -0.51 9.00 -2.72
CA SER A 88 -1.35 8.37 -1.70
C SER A 88 -1.10 8.94 -0.31
N ASN A 89 -2.07 8.74 0.58
CA ASN A 89 -1.87 8.96 1.99
C ASN A 89 -2.21 7.70 2.79
N ILE A 90 -1.55 7.59 3.94
CA ILE A 90 -1.88 6.63 4.98
C ILE A 90 -2.56 7.41 6.10
N CYS A 91 -3.76 6.97 6.48
CA CYS A 91 -4.53 7.49 7.59
C CYS A 91 -4.29 6.58 8.79
N TYR A 92 -3.75 7.15 9.87
CA TYR A 92 -3.57 6.46 11.15
C TYR A 92 -4.59 6.96 12.15
N THR A 93 -5.12 6.08 12.99
CA THR A 93 -5.97 6.44 14.14
C THR A 93 -5.31 5.98 15.42
N LYS A 94 -5.55 6.70 16.52
CA LYS A 94 -5.00 6.35 17.83
C LYS A 94 -6.07 5.63 18.64
N ASN A 95 -5.76 4.46 19.20
CA ASN A 95 -6.71 3.65 19.97
C ASN A 95 -8.08 3.48 19.27
N ASP A 96 -8.08 3.29 17.95
CA ASP A 96 -9.28 3.16 17.11
C ASP A 96 -10.26 4.35 17.16
N ASP A 97 -9.80 5.53 17.59
CA ASP A 97 -10.59 6.77 17.58
C ASP A 97 -10.40 7.55 16.27
N PRO A 98 -11.42 7.62 15.38
CA PRO A 98 -11.33 8.31 14.10
C PRO A 98 -11.15 9.84 14.23
N SER A 99 -11.53 10.40 15.38
CA SER A 99 -11.36 11.83 15.67
C SER A 99 -9.89 12.22 15.88
N CYS A 100 -9.05 11.24 16.22
CA CYS A 100 -7.61 11.37 16.39
C CYS A 100 -6.84 10.82 15.18
N SER A 101 -7.18 11.28 13.97
CA SER A 101 -6.54 10.81 12.73
C SER A 101 -5.32 11.64 12.32
N ILE A 102 -4.27 10.96 11.87
CA ILE A 102 -3.09 11.58 11.25
C ILE A 102 -3.02 11.10 9.80
N LEU A 103 -2.91 12.05 8.87
CA LEU A 103 -2.66 11.78 7.46
C LEU A 103 -1.18 11.99 7.14
N THR A 104 -0.54 10.97 6.57
CA THR A 104 0.85 11.06 6.11
C THR A 104 0.91 10.82 4.61
N ASP A 105 1.62 11.68 3.89
CA ASP A 105 1.90 11.51 2.47
C ASP A 105 2.78 10.28 2.24
N SER A 106 2.52 9.54 1.16
CA SER A 106 3.15 8.26 0.89
C SER A 106 3.17 7.97 -0.61
N ARG A 107 4.08 7.10 -1.03
CA ARG A 107 3.95 6.46 -2.34
C ARG A 107 2.90 5.36 -2.24
N PRO A 108 2.14 5.07 -3.31
CA PRO A 108 1.16 4.00 -3.31
C PRO A 108 1.75 2.63 -2.95
N SER A 109 2.99 2.38 -3.35
CA SER A 109 3.71 1.14 -3.02
C SER A 109 3.91 0.94 -1.52
N ASP A 110 4.33 1.99 -0.82
CA ASP A 110 4.61 1.92 0.62
C ASP A 110 3.29 1.80 1.39
N ALA A 111 2.27 2.52 0.94
CA ALA A 111 0.97 2.49 1.58
C ALA A 111 0.26 1.14 1.42
N VAL A 112 0.33 0.51 0.23
CA VAL A 112 -0.26 -0.82 -0.01
C VAL A 112 0.49 -1.94 0.71
N ALA A 113 1.77 -1.74 1.03
CA ALA A 113 2.58 -2.73 1.74
C ALA A 113 2.32 -2.78 3.27
N LEU A 114 1.58 -1.81 3.83
CA LEU A 114 1.19 -1.74 5.23
C LEU A 114 -0.25 -2.18 5.43
#